data_AF-A0A518DHV9-F1
#
_entry.id   AF-A0A518DHV9-F1
#
_cell.length_a   1.000
_cell.length_b   1.000
_cell.length_c   1.000
_cell.angle_alpha   90.00
_cell.angle_beta   90.00
_cell.angle_gamma   90.00
#
_symmetry.space_group_name_H-M   'P 1'
#
loop_
_entity.id
_entity.type
_entity.pdbx_description
1 polymer ?
#
loop_
_entity_poly.entity_id
_entity_poly.type
_entity_poly.pdbx_seq_one_letter_code
_entity_poly.pdbx_strand_id
1 'polypeptide(L)'
;MTLPGGRARSILGALALCMGFASQAAAEAASAAPPPRIAMLWSSAPGAGSRIDRWARYRVIVVSPGELGFEWEQQPHKDMATRLRPESIPRGRATLAKLRKQNPDALVLCELYYFEANTSAYPADSPWWFRDKSGRRQEFWKGCRNMAVDNPEYIEHVAQRIDAVVAAGEGRVGVFLDNLRYDPASKQGWNALLARVRSTCSDAPILVNAGWDSEGLDWIAPQINGVLYEDSIAHTQDNDAEAFYARIQRQGRLCREPRVGVNEVFGHRDDPLAARRELIRTLVYTDLCYLFADSTYGHKHDWQAEWGAPLGEPLAPPPTPKPGVLARRAFAGGEVLWLPADAPRSATISLAGPRYAVGQQQPARQLLLNPGEGALLLAEPFVPAAASP
;
A
#
# COMPACT_ATOMS: atom_id res chain seq x y z
N MET A 1 -17.11 63.57 -47.78
CA MET A 1 -17.31 63.90 -46.36
C MET A 1 -16.76 62.74 -45.53
N THR A 2 -15.58 62.97 -44.94
CA THR A 2 -14.99 62.36 -43.72
C THR A 2 -15.40 60.95 -43.27
N LEU A 3 -14.44 60.02 -43.36
CA LEU A 3 -14.31 58.84 -42.51
C LEU A 3 -13.78 59.23 -41.11
N PRO A 4 -14.15 58.55 -40.02
CA PRO A 4 -13.37 58.55 -38.79
C PRO A 4 -12.56 57.26 -38.65
N GLY A 5 -11.24 57.42 -38.46
CA GLY A 5 -10.28 56.36 -38.19
C GLY A 5 -10.24 55.94 -36.72
N GLY A 6 -10.10 54.64 -36.51
CA GLY A 6 -9.80 54.01 -35.21
C GLY A 6 -8.41 53.40 -35.21
N ARG A 7 -7.60 53.80 -34.23
CA ARG A 7 -6.19 53.44 -34.04
C ARG A 7 -6.01 51.96 -33.68
N ALA A 8 -5.25 51.21 -34.47
CA ALA A 8 -4.67 49.93 -34.06
C ALA A 8 -3.39 50.19 -33.24
N ARG A 9 -3.46 49.98 -31.92
CA ARG A 9 -2.27 49.89 -31.05
C ARG A 9 -2.03 48.42 -30.69
N SER A 10 -0.98 47.87 -31.30
CA SER A 10 -0.05 46.86 -30.75
C SER A 10 -0.56 45.94 -29.64
N ILE A 11 -1.05 44.75 -30.02
CA ILE A 11 -1.18 43.56 -29.16
C ILE A 11 -0.08 42.56 -29.58
N LEU A 12 1.18 42.99 -29.56
CA LEU A 12 2.32 42.11 -29.86
C LEU A 12 3.34 42.03 -28.72
N GLY A 13 3.19 42.81 -27.66
CA GLY A 13 4.06 42.77 -26.48
C GLY A 13 3.62 41.79 -25.37
N ALA A 14 2.35 41.36 -25.34
CA ALA A 14 1.82 40.55 -24.24
C ALA A 14 1.92 39.03 -24.46
N LEU A 15 2.05 38.56 -25.71
CA LEU A 15 2.16 37.12 -25.99
C LEU A 15 3.54 36.53 -25.70
N ALA A 16 4.60 37.35 -25.72
CA ALA A 16 5.96 36.89 -25.45
C ALA A 16 6.24 36.67 -23.94
N LEU A 17 5.51 37.34 -23.05
CA LEU A 17 5.69 37.20 -21.61
C LEU A 17 4.97 35.96 -21.04
N CYS A 18 3.83 35.56 -21.60
CA CYS A 18 3.09 34.38 -21.13
C CYS A 18 3.73 33.03 -21.52
N MET A 19 4.51 32.98 -22.62
CA MET A 19 5.23 31.75 -22.99
C MET A 19 6.49 31.51 -22.14
N GLY A 20 7.10 32.56 -21.57
CA GLY A 20 8.25 32.43 -20.67
C GLY A 20 7.89 31.77 -19.34
N PHE A 21 6.78 32.19 -18.71
CA PHE A 21 6.33 31.64 -17.42
C PHE A 21 5.72 30.23 -17.55
N ALA A 22 5.11 29.88 -18.68
CA ALA A 22 4.61 28.53 -18.91
C ALA A 22 5.74 27.51 -19.10
N SER A 23 6.86 27.89 -19.73
CA SER A 23 8.02 27.00 -19.89
C SER A 23 8.81 26.82 -18.59
N GLN A 24 8.81 27.82 -17.71
CA GLN A 24 9.53 27.77 -16.44
C GLN A 24 8.73 27.00 -15.36
N ALA A 25 7.39 27.11 -15.35
CA ALA A 25 6.54 26.27 -14.51
C ALA A 25 6.49 24.80 -14.98
N ALA A 26 6.63 24.53 -16.28
CA ALA A 26 6.79 23.17 -16.80
C ALA A 26 8.19 22.59 -16.53
N ALA A 27 9.21 23.44 -16.38
CA ALA A 27 10.58 23.03 -16.01
C ALA A 27 10.75 22.82 -14.49
N GLU A 28 10.00 23.54 -13.64
CA GLU A 28 9.98 23.32 -12.19
C GLU A 28 9.06 22.16 -11.76
N ALA A 29 8.19 21.68 -12.65
CA ALA A 29 7.33 20.51 -12.46
C ALA A 29 7.79 19.27 -13.25
N ALA A 30 9.07 19.19 -13.61
CA ALA A 30 9.72 17.90 -13.82
C ALA A 30 9.88 17.22 -12.45
N SER A 31 8.76 16.90 -11.79
CA SER A 31 8.76 16.01 -10.64
C SER A 31 9.47 14.75 -11.09
N ALA A 32 10.63 14.46 -10.49
CA ALA A 32 11.29 13.18 -10.65
C ALA A 32 10.22 12.09 -10.53
N ALA A 33 10.21 11.16 -11.48
CA ALA A 33 9.23 10.09 -11.52
C ALA A 33 9.15 9.43 -10.12
N PRO A 34 7.95 9.23 -9.53
CA PRO A 34 7.85 8.74 -8.16
C PRO A 34 8.54 7.38 -7.98
N PRO A 35 8.98 7.06 -6.75
CA PRO A 35 9.55 5.75 -6.48
C PRO A 35 8.54 4.61 -6.66
N PRO A 36 8.99 3.33 -6.70
CA PRO A 36 8.12 2.18 -6.49
C PRO A 36 7.15 2.38 -5.33
N ARG A 37 5.94 1.83 -5.47
CA ARG A 37 4.92 1.92 -4.42
C ARG A 37 5.30 0.99 -3.27
N ILE A 38 5.89 1.54 -2.21
CA ILE A 38 6.27 0.79 -1.01
C ILE A 38 5.25 1.01 0.11
N ALA A 39 4.89 -0.06 0.82
CA ALA A 39 4.02 0.00 1.98
C ALA A 39 4.82 0.03 3.30
N MET A 40 4.21 0.58 4.34
CA MET A 40 4.67 0.52 5.72
C MET A 40 3.56 -0.09 6.56
N LEU A 41 3.84 -1.20 7.23
CA LEU A 41 2.91 -1.86 8.14
C LEU A 41 3.45 -1.78 9.57
N TRP A 42 2.79 -0.97 10.41
CA TRP A 42 3.09 -0.72 11.83
C TRP A 42 4.45 -0.10 12.17
N SER A 43 5.50 -0.33 11.38
CA SER A 43 6.86 0.14 11.65
C SER A 43 7.50 0.76 10.41
N SER A 44 8.13 1.92 10.57
CA SER A 44 8.94 2.54 9.52
C SER A 44 10.35 1.99 9.53
N ALA A 45 11.00 1.94 8.37
CA ALA A 45 12.44 1.74 8.28
C ALA A 45 13.18 2.76 9.17
N PRO A 46 14.26 2.35 9.84
CA PRO A 46 15.09 3.27 10.61
C PRO A 46 15.71 4.35 9.69
N GLY A 47 16.09 5.47 10.29
CA GLY A 47 16.78 6.54 9.57
C GLY A 47 16.66 7.90 10.25
N ALA A 48 17.41 8.86 9.72
CA ALA A 48 17.41 10.24 10.16
C ALA A 48 16.06 10.95 9.96
N GLY A 49 15.88 12.07 10.64
CA GLY A 49 14.69 12.91 10.54
C GLY A 49 13.58 12.55 11.52
N SER A 50 12.48 13.31 11.42
CA SER A 50 11.28 13.07 12.21
C SER A 50 10.55 11.81 11.73
N ARG A 51 9.61 11.33 12.55
CA ARG A 51 8.73 10.21 12.16
C ARG A 51 7.98 10.49 10.85
N ILE A 52 7.57 11.74 10.62
CA ILE A 52 6.84 12.12 9.40
C ILE A 52 7.75 12.08 8.19
N ASP A 53 9.01 12.50 8.32
CA ASP A 53 9.99 12.42 7.23
C ASP A 53 10.20 10.95 6.80
N ARG A 54 10.19 10.02 7.77
CA ARG A 54 10.28 8.59 7.47
C ARG A 54 9.00 8.05 6.82
N TRP A 55 7.83 8.40 7.34
CA TRP A 55 6.54 7.97 6.80
C TRP A 55 6.29 8.49 5.38
N ALA A 56 6.77 9.71 5.06
CA ALA A 56 6.58 10.32 3.75
C ALA A 56 7.24 9.54 2.60
N ARG A 57 8.05 8.53 2.88
CA ARG A 57 8.69 7.68 1.87
C ARG A 57 7.77 6.60 1.31
N TYR A 58 6.65 6.33 1.98
CA TYR A 58 5.75 5.22 1.67
C TYR A 58 4.49 5.67 0.94
N ARG A 59 3.95 4.79 0.08
CA ARG A 59 2.68 5.00 -0.62
C ARG A 59 1.49 4.59 0.23
N VAL A 60 1.60 3.48 0.98
CA VAL A 60 0.58 3.02 1.93
C VAL A 60 1.20 2.97 3.31
N ILE A 61 0.52 3.55 4.30
CA ILE A 61 1.00 3.73 5.67
C ILE A 61 -0.07 3.19 6.62
N VAL A 62 0.17 2.06 7.25
CA VAL A 62 -0.69 1.50 8.30
C VAL A 62 -0.12 1.88 9.65
N VAL A 63 -0.92 2.57 10.46
CA VAL A 63 -0.57 3.06 11.80
C VAL A 63 -1.79 3.00 12.72
N SER A 64 -1.58 3.08 14.03
CA SER A 64 -2.69 3.28 14.96
C SER A 64 -3.23 4.73 14.91
N PRO A 65 -4.52 4.96 15.24
CA PRO A 65 -5.04 6.33 15.41
C PRO A 65 -4.20 7.18 16.39
N GLY A 66 -3.71 6.54 17.46
CA GLY A 66 -2.86 7.16 18.48
C GLY A 66 -1.56 7.73 17.92
N GLU A 67 -0.95 7.04 16.98
CA GLU A 67 0.30 7.52 16.36
C GLU A 67 0.10 8.77 15.52
N LEU A 68 -1.07 8.96 14.91
CA LEU A 68 -1.42 10.22 14.26
C LEU A 68 -1.62 11.35 15.26
N GLY A 69 -1.99 11.02 16.50
CA GLY A 69 -2.32 11.97 17.56
C GLY A 69 -3.80 12.03 17.89
N PHE A 70 -4.61 11.11 17.36
CA PHE A 70 -5.99 10.92 17.79
C PHE A 70 -6.04 10.14 19.10
N GLU A 71 -6.91 10.53 20.02
CA GLU A 71 -7.09 9.84 21.29
C GLU A 71 -8.54 9.40 21.43
N TRP A 72 -8.77 8.14 21.77
CA TRP A 72 -10.09 7.64 22.13
C TRP A 72 -10.57 8.27 23.45
N GLU A 73 -11.88 8.42 23.61
CA GLU A 73 -12.47 8.72 24.92
C GLU A 73 -12.04 7.68 25.96
N GLN A 74 -11.85 8.12 27.20
CA GLN A 74 -11.45 7.21 28.27
C GLN A 74 -12.58 6.25 28.60
N GLN A 75 -12.24 4.97 28.63
CA GLN A 75 -13.12 3.88 29.03
C GLN A 75 -12.35 2.95 29.96
N PRO A 76 -13.02 2.25 30.90
CA PRO A 76 -12.39 1.19 31.69
C PRO A 76 -11.73 0.12 30.81
N HIS A 77 -12.32 -0.13 29.65
CA HIS A 77 -11.84 -1.04 28.62
C HIS A 77 -11.61 -0.25 27.34
N LYS A 78 -10.35 -0.10 26.93
CA LYS A 78 -9.94 0.86 25.88
C LYS A 78 -10.71 0.72 24.56
N ASP A 79 -11.10 -0.51 24.20
CA ASP A 79 -11.75 -0.76 22.92
C ASP A 79 -13.28 -0.64 22.96
N MET A 80 -13.85 -0.32 24.13
CA MET A 80 -15.26 0.10 24.28
C MET A 80 -15.50 1.53 23.78
N ALA A 81 -14.47 2.34 23.57
CA ALA A 81 -14.64 3.71 23.10
C ALA A 81 -15.09 3.71 21.63
N THR A 82 -16.16 4.44 21.31
CA THR A 82 -16.66 4.64 19.93
C THR A 82 -16.40 6.05 19.42
N ARG A 83 -15.82 6.92 20.25
CA ARG A 83 -15.56 8.33 19.92
C ARG A 83 -14.13 8.72 20.26
N LEU A 84 -13.60 9.64 19.45
CA LEU A 84 -12.34 10.30 19.71
C LEU A 84 -12.59 11.56 20.55
N ARG A 85 -11.65 11.87 21.43
CA ARG A 85 -11.59 13.11 22.19
C ARG A 85 -11.54 14.30 21.24
N PRO A 86 -12.49 15.25 21.29
CA PRO A 86 -12.54 16.39 20.37
C PRO A 86 -11.23 17.19 20.32
N GLU A 87 -10.56 17.35 21.46
CA GLU A 87 -9.29 18.08 21.60
C GLU A 87 -8.08 17.38 20.96
N SER A 88 -8.17 16.08 20.65
CA SER A 88 -7.12 15.32 19.96
C SER A 88 -7.21 15.43 18.44
N ILE A 89 -8.41 15.71 17.91
CA ILE A 89 -8.67 15.75 16.46
C ILE A 89 -7.77 16.78 15.74
N PRO A 90 -7.59 18.03 16.24
CA PRO A 90 -6.69 18.98 15.60
C PRO A 90 -5.23 18.49 15.53
N ARG A 91 -4.75 17.72 16.51
CA ARG A 91 -3.40 17.15 16.50
C ARG A 91 -3.24 16.12 15.39
N GLY A 92 -4.18 15.18 15.28
CA GLY A 92 -4.19 14.19 14.21
C GLY A 92 -4.27 14.83 12.81
N ARG A 93 -5.14 15.82 12.63
CA ARG A 93 -5.24 16.57 11.36
C ARG A 93 -3.96 17.31 11.02
N ALA A 94 -3.28 17.90 12.00
CA ALA A 94 -1.99 18.55 11.79
C ALA A 94 -0.89 17.56 11.36
N THR A 95 -0.87 16.36 11.93
CA THR A 95 0.04 15.28 11.50
C THR A 95 -0.22 14.88 10.05
N LEU A 96 -1.49 14.64 9.68
CA LEU A 96 -1.88 14.30 8.31
C LEU A 96 -1.53 15.41 7.31
N ALA A 97 -1.74 16.68 7.68
CA ALA A 97 -1.39 17.80 6.83
C ALA A 97 0.12 17.92 6.57
N LYS A 98 0.95 17.68 7.60
CA LYS A 98 2.42 17.64 7.45
C LYS A 98 2.86 16.52 6.52
N LEU A 99 2.32 15.32 6.71
CA LEU A 99 2.63 14.18 5.86
C LEU A 99 2.23 14.44 4.40
N ARG A 100 1.01 14.92 4.16
CA ARG A 100 0.51 15.21 2.80
C ARG A 100 1.31 16.31 2.09
N LYS A 101 1.89 17.26 2.84
CA LYS A 101 2.79 18.26 2.26
C LYS A 101 4.08 17.64 1.73
N GLN A 102 4.60 16.61 2.40
CA GLN A 102 5.83 15.92 1.99
C GLN A 102 5.58 14.85 0.93
N ASN A 103 4.45 14.14 1.05
CA ASN A 103 4.02 13.13 0.10
C ASN A 103 2.50 13.25 -0.12
N PRO A 104 2.06 13.99 -1.16
CA PRO A 104 0.63 14.17 -1.47
C PRO A 104 -0.06 12.87 -1.88
N ASP A 105 0.75 11.89 -2.23
CA ASP A 105 0.40 10.58 -2.73
C ASP A 105 0.29 9.52 -1.62
N ALA A 106 0.69 9.82 -0.38
CA ALA A 106 0.59 8.87 0.72
C ALA A 106 -0.88 8.59 1.10
N LEU A 107 -1.21 7.29 1.23
CA LEU A 107 -2.48 6.80 1.74
C LEU A 107 -2.27 6.28 3.17
N VAL A 108 -2.85 6.98 4.13
CA VAL A 108 -2.78 6.62 5.55
C VAL A 108 -4.00 5.80 5.92
N LEU A 109 -3.77 4.62 6.50
CA LEU A 109 -4.79 3.70 6.97
C LEU A 109 -4.61 3.52 8.48
N CYS A 110 -5.70 3.70 9.22
CA CYS A 110 -5.69 3.44 10.66
C CYS A 110 -6.06 1.98 10.94
N GLU A 111 -5.21 1.27 11.66
CA GLU A 111 -5.54 -0.05 12.17
C GLU A 111 -6.66 0.03 13.20
N LEU A 112 -7.68 -0.81 13.01
CA LEU A 112 -8.72 -1.07 13.99
C LEU A 112 -8.94 -2.58 14.13
N TYR A 113 -9.00 -3.03 15.37
CA TYR A 113 -9.27 -4.43 15.72
C TYR A 113 -10.72 -4.81 15.43
N TYR A 114 -10.91 -5.87 14.64
CA TYR A 114 -12.22 -6.47 14.36
C TYR A 114 -12.24 -7.98 14.61
N PHE A 115 -11.26 -8.72 14.11
CA PHE A 115 -11.23 -10.16 14.26
C PHE A 115 -10.80 -10.63 15.65
N GLU A 116 -9.86 -9.91 16.24
CA GLU A 116 -9.26 -10.23 17.53
C GLU A 116 -9.19 -8.98 18.41
N ALA A 117 -9.02 -9.18 19.71
CA ALA A 117 -8.66 -8.10 20.61
C ALA A 117 -7.83 -8.61 21.79
N ASN A 118 -7.05 -7.71 22.38
CA ASN A 118 -6.33 -7.98 23.62
C ASN A 118 -7.30 -8.39 24.73
N THR A 119 -6.92 -9.30 25.62
CA THR A 119 -7.80 -9.80 26.69
C THR A 119 -8.36 -8.72 27.63
N SER A 120 -7.72 -7.56 27.71
CA SER A 120 -8.15 -6.38 28.49
C SER A 120 -9.00 -5.36 27.72
N ALA A 121 -9.14 -5.54 26.41
CA ALA A 121 -9.79 -4.61 25.48
C ALA A 121 -11.28 -4.41 25.75
N TYR A 122 -11.95 -5.44 26.28
CA TYR A 122 -13.39 -5.49 26.61
C TYR A 122 -13.59 -6.17 27.98
N PRO A 123 -14.76 -6.01 28.63
CA PRO A 123 -15.11 -6.77 29.83
C PRO A 123 -14.95 -8.28 29.63
N ALA A 124 -14.50 -8.99 30.66
CA ALA A 124 -14.18 -10.42 30.54
C ALA A 124 -15.40 -11.31 30.18
N ASP A 125 -16.58 -10.85 30.57
CA ASP A 125 -17.89 -11.46 30.33
C ASP A 125 -18.61 -10.92 29.09
N SER A 126 -17.99 -10.00 28.33
CA SER A 126 -18.59 -9.41 27.13
C SER A 126 -19.14 -10.48 26.16
N PRO A 127 -20.35 -10.28 25.61
CA PRO A 127 -20.93 -11.18 24.60
C PRO A 127 -20.19 -11.13 23.26
N TRP A 128 -19.26 -10.18 23.10
CA TRP A 128 -18.49 -10.00 21.87
C TRP A 128 -17.27 -10.91 21.78
N TRP A 129 -16.91 -11.63 22.84
CA TRP A 129 -15.87 -12.66 22.76
C TRP A 129 -16.39 -13.88 22.02
N PHE A 130 -15.65 -14.35 21.01
CA PHE A 130 -15.96 -15.61 20.36
C PHE A 130 -15.78 -16.77 21.35
N ARG A 131 -16.78 -17.66 21.39
CA ARG A 131 -16.78 -18.84 22.25
C ARG A 131 -16.89 -20.10 21.42
N ASP A 132 -16.09 -21.10 21.76
CA ASP A 132 -16.22 -22.43 21.17
C ASP A 132 -17.52 -23.14 21.62
N LYS A 133 -17.76 -24.34 21.11
CA LYS A 133 -18.95 -25.15 21.47
C LYS A 133 -19.01 -25.50 22.97
N SER A 134 -17.92 -25.37 23.71
CA SER A 134 -17.86 -25.57 25.17
C SER A 134 -18.08 -24.28 25.96
N GLY A 135 -18.35 -23.15 25.29
CA GLY A 135 -18.56 -21.84 25.90
C GLY A 135 -17.27 -21.10 26.28
N ARG A 136 -16.09 -21.65 25.92
CA ARG A 136 -14.79 -21.07 26.28
C ARG A 136 -14.34 -20.06 25.23
N ARG A 137 -13.78 -18.94 25.69
CA ARG A 137 -13.18 -17.92 24.81
C ARG A 137 -12.01 -18.52 24.05
N GLN A 138 -12.01 -18.40 22.73
CA GLN A 138 -10.91 -18.93 21.92
C GLN A 138 -9.73 -17.95 21.92
N GLU A 139 -8.54 -18.46 22.22
CA GLU A 139 -7.30 -17.72 22.06
C GLU A 139 -6.84 -17.73 20.60
N PHE A 140 -6.38 -16.57 20.13
CA PHE A 140 -5.79 -16.46 18.80
C PHE A 140 -4.27 -16.61 18.90
N TRP A 141 -3.65 -15.69 19.65
CA TRP A 141 -2.28 -15.80 20.14
C TRP A 141 -2.21 -15.31 21.59
N LYS A 142 -1.07 -15.53 22.24
CA LYS A 142 -0.90 -15.28 23.69
C LYS A 142 -1.24 -13.83 24.06
N GLY A 143 -2.38 -13.64 24.74
CA GLY A 143 -2.84 -12.32 25.18
C GLY A 143 -3.91 -11.67 24.29
N CYS A 144 -4.29 -12.31 23.18
CA CYS A 144 -5.38 -11.91 22.30
C CYS A 144 -6.42 -13.02 22.11
N ARG A 145 -7.69 -12.63 21.98
CA ARG A 145 -8.82 -13.55 21.84
C ARG A 145 -9.61 -13.21 20.59
N ASN A 146 -10.22 -14.24 19.99
CA ASN A 146 -11.12 -14.07 18.86
C ASN A 146 -12.39 -13.32 19.28
N MET A 147 -12.90 -12.49 18.38
CA MET A 147 -14.15 -11.77 18.52
C MET A 147 -15.28 -12.50 17.79
N ALA A 148 -16.50 -12.38 18.32
CA ALA A 148 -17.72 -12.87 17.69
C ALA A 148 -18.09 -11.93 16.53
N VAL A 149 -17.39 -12.06 15.40
CA VAL A 149 -17.49 -11.16 14.24
C VAL A 149 -18.86 -11.18 13.55
N ASP A 150 -19.71 -12.14 13.88
CA ASP A 150 -21.11 -12.27 13.45
C ASP A 150 -22.12 -11.62 14.42
N ASN A 151 -21.67 -11.12 15.58
CA ASN A 151 -22.53 -10.44 16.54
C ASN A 151 -22.90 -9.03 16.02
N PRO A 152 -24.20 -8.71 15.84
CA PRO A 152 -24.63 -7.44 15.25
C PRO A 152 -24.30 -6.22 16.11
N GLU A 153 -24.32 -6.33 17.44
CA GLU A 153 -23.93 -5.22 18.33
C GLU A 153 -22.44 -4.94 18.24
N TYR A 154 -21.63 -5.99 18.14
CA TYR A 154 -20.19 -5.84 17.95
C TYR A 154 -19.85 -5.24 16.59
N ILE A 155 -20.54 -5.66 15.53
CA ILE A 155 -20.39 -5.09 14.18
C ILE A 155 -20.70 -3.60 14.20
N GLU A 156 -21.83 -3.18 14.80
CA GLU A 156 -22.18 -1.76 14.89
C GLU A 156 -21.17 -0.97 15.72
N HIS A 157 -20.69 -1.55 16.83
CA HIS A 157 -19.64 -0.95 17.66
C HIS A 157 -18.34 -0.67 16.86
N VAL A 158 -17.88 -1.66 16.09
CA VAL A 158 -16.68 -1.51 15.24
C VAL A 158 -16.93 -0.52 14.11
N ALA A 159 -18.12 -0.53 13.50
CA ALA A 159 -18.49 0.45 12.48
C ALA A 159 -18.46 1.89 13.02
N GLN A 160 -18.95 2.12 14.25
CA GLN A 160 -18.89 3.44 14.88
C GLN A 160 -17.45 3.91 15.14
N ARG A 161 -16.55 2.99 15.52
CA ARG A 161 -15.12 3.29 15.66
C ARG A 161 -14.50 3.69 14.32
N ILE A 162 -14.85 2.98 13.24
CA ILE A 162 -14.44 3.32 11.88
C ILE A 162 -14.95 4.71 11.49
N ASP A 163 -16.24 4.98 11.68
CA ASP A 163 -16.88 6.27 11.40
C ASP A 163 -16.15 7.41 12.14
N ALA A 164 -15.83 7.22 13.42
CA ALA A 164 -15.14 8.23 14.22
C ALA A 164 -13.73 8.57 13.69
N VAL A 165 -12.95 7.57 13.30
CA VAL A 165 -11.58 7.78 12.78
C VAL A 165 -11.61 8.44 11.40
N VAL A 166 -12.47 7.94 10.49
CA VAL A 166 -12.59 8.49 9.13
C VAL A 166 -13.08 9.94 9.19
N ALA A 167 -14.08 10.24 10.02
CA ALA A 167 -14.58 11.60 10.22
C ALA A 167 -13.52 12.53 10.83
N ALA A 168 -12.76 12.06 11.82
CA ALA A 168 -11.66 12.83 12.42
C ALA A 168 -10.55 13.15 11.41
N GLY A 169 -10.25 12.21 10.50
CA GLY A 169 -9.32 12.41 9.39
C GLY A 169 -9.85 13.26 8.24
N GLU A 170 -11.13 13.67 8.26
CA GLU A 170 -11.83 14.37 7.17
C GLU A 170 -11.75 13.59 5.84
N GLY A 171 -11.93 12.27 5.90
CA GLY A 171 -11.85 11.39 4.73
C GLY A 171 -10.45 11.21 4.14
N ARG A 172 -9.41 11.78 4.77
CA ARG A 172 -7.99 11.61 4.36
C ARG A 172 -7.30 10.40 5.00
N VAL A 173 -8.04 9.62 5.78
CA VAL A 173 -7.59 8.36 6.36
C VAL A 173 -8.53 7.27 5.91
N GLY A 174 -7.96 6.10 5.61
CA GLY A 174 -8.70 4.86 5.48
C GLY A 174 -8.58 4.01 6.75
N VAL A 175 -9.00 2.76 6.63
CA VAL A 175 -8.95 1.78 7.71
C VAL A 175 -8.21 0.53 7.24
N PHE A 176 -7.41 -0.02 8.14
CA PHE A 176 -6.83 -1.35 8.02
C PHE A 176 -7.49 -2.27 9.05
N LEU A 177 -7.99 -3.42 8.60
CA LEU A 177 -8.62 -4.43 9.45
C LEU A 177 -7.80 -5.71 9.35
N ASP A 178 -7.18 -6.08 10.45
CA ASP A 178 -6.28 -7.24 10.50
C ASP A 178 -7.06 -8.56 10.60
N ASN A 179 -6.48 -9.60 9.98
CA ASN A 179 -6.92 -11.00 9.91
C ASN A 179 -8.34 -11.27 9.39
N LEU A 180 -8.43 -11.82 8.17
CA LEU A 180 -9.66 -12.40 7.62
C LEU A 180 -9.94 -13.80 8.19
N ARG A 181 -11.23 -14.15 8.27
CA ARG A 181 -11.69 -15.50 8.58
C ARG A 181 -12.74 -15.95 7.56
N TYR A 182 -12.63 -17.20 7.13
CA TYR A 182 -13.28 -17.68 5.91
C TYR A 182 -14.52 -18.54 6.14
N ASP A 183 -14.87 -18.86 7.39
CA ASP A 183 -16.10 -19.62 7.65
C ASP A 183 -17.37 -18.80 7.34
N PRO A 184 -18.51 -19.45 7.08
CA PRO A 184 -19.72 -18.77 6.64
C PRO A 184 -20.21 -17.65 7.57
N ALA A 185 -20.14 -17.83 8.89
CA ALA A 185 -20.57 -16.83 9.85
C ALA A 185 -19.64 -15.61 9.83
N SER A 186 -18.32 -15.85 9.78
CA SER A 186 -17.34 -14.77 9.61
C SER A 186 -17.55 -13.98 8.30
N LYS A 187 -17.80 -14.66 7.17
CA LYS A 187 -18.09 -13.98 5.89
C LYS A 187 -19.33 -13.10 5.97
N GLN A 188 -20.38 -13.58 6.64
CA GLN A 188 -21.58 -12.79 6.87
C GLN A 188 -21.29 -11.55 7.73
N GLY A 189 -20.50 -11.71 8.80
CA GLY A 189 -20.06 -10.61 9.67
C GLY A 189 -19.28 -9.54 8.89
N TRP A 190 -18.27 -9.96 8.11
CA TRP A 190 -17.49 -9.05 7.26
C TRP A 190 -18.36 -8.29 6.26
N ASN A 191 -19.28 -8.98 5.58
CA ASN A 191 -20.20 -8.33 4.65
C ASN A 191 -21.11 -7.32 5.35
N ALA A 192 -21.61 -7.66 6.54
CA ALA A 192 -22.45 -6.75 7.33
C ALA A 192 -21.67 -5.51 7.79
N LEU A 193 -20.45 -5.69 8.30
CA LEU A 193 -19.56 -4.60 8.70
C LEU A 193 -19.26 -3.69 7.50
N LEU A 194 -18.79 -4.26 6.39
CA LEU A 194 -18.41 -3.48 5.21
C LEU A 194 -19.61 -2.77 4.59
N ALA A 195 -20.77 -3.42 4.49
CA ALA A 195 -22.00 -2.76 4.04
C ALA A 195 -22.37 -1.58 4.95
N ARG A 196 -22.26 -1.75 6.28
CA ARG A 196 -22.52 -0.69 7.26
C ARG A 196 -21.54 0.47 7.11
N VAL A 197 -20.23 0.20 7.00
CA VAL A 197 -19.21 1.25 6.79
C VAL A 197 -19.40 1.95 5.45
N ARG A 198 -19.74 1.23 4.37
CA ARG A 198 -19.95 1.83 3.06
C ARG A 198 -21.18 2.73 3.00
N SER A 199 -22.16 2.53 3.88
CA SER A 199 -23.34 3.40 3.99
C SER A 199 -23.04 4.78 4.58
N THR A 200 -21.98 4.93 5.37
CA THR A 200 -21.60 6.18 6.05
C THR A 200 -20.28 6.77 5.56
N CYS A 201 -19.34 5.92 5.16
CA CYS A 201 -17.99 6.24 4.71
C CYS A 201 -17.73 5.59 3.33
N SER A 202 -18.54 5.93 2.32
CA SER A 202 -18.54 5.27 0.99
C SER A 202 -17.18 5.24 0.30
N ASP A 203 -16.39 6.29 0.52
CA ASP A 203 -15.14 6.55 -0.20
C ASP A 203 -13.88 6.26 0.63
N ALA A 204 -14.04 5.91 1.91
CA ALA A 204 -12.91 5.62 2.79
C ALA A 204 -12.11 4.41 2.26
N PRO A 205 -10.79 4.50 2.07
CA PRO A 205 -10.00 3.33 1.69
C PRO A 205 -10.06 2.25 2.76
N ILE A 206 -10.34 1.01 2.39
CA ILE A 206 -10.31 -0.14 3.32
C ILE A 206 -9.32 -1.17 2.82
N LEU A 207 -8.32 -1.50 3.64
CA LEU A 207 -7.39 -2.61 3.46
C LEU A 207 -7.73 -3.70 4.48
N VAL A 208 -7.75 -4.96 4.05
CA VAL A 208 -7.93 -6.11 4.93
C VAL A 208 -6.73 -7.03 4.83
N ASN A 209 -6.29 -7.63 5.93
CA ASN A 209 -5.23 -8.63 5.92
C ASN A 209 -5.78 -10.03 5.68
N ALA A 210 -5.33 -10.70 4.62
CA ALA A 210 -5.67 -12.10 4.35
C ALA A 210 -4.72 -13.09 5.04
N GLY A 211 -3.72 -12.60 5.77
CA GLY A 211 -2.66 -13.41 6.33
C GLY A 211 -1.94 -14.16 5.22
N TRP A 212 -1.73 -15.46 5.43
CA TRP A 212 -1.04 -16.33 4.49
C TRP A 212 -1.92 -16.80 3.31
N ASP A 213 -3.22 -16.46 3.30
CA ASP A 213 -4.15 -16.89 2.26
C ASP A 213 -4.14 -15.95 1.05
N SER A 214 -4.25 -16.52 -0.15
CA SER A 214 -4.34 -15.78 -1.42
C SER A 214 -5.52 -16.21 -2.30
N GLU A 215 -6.43 -17.03 -1.76
CA GLU A 215 -7.50 -17.68 -2.50
C GLU A 215 -8.89 -17.37 -1.94
N GLY A 216 -9.91 -17.46 -2.80
CA GLY A 216 -11.30 -17.37 -2.37
C GLY A 216 -11.69 -16.00 -1.80
N LEU A 217 -11.05 -14.92 -2.24
CA LEU A 217 -11.26 -13.55 -1.76
C LEU A 217 -12.24 -12.73 -2.63
N ASP A 218 -12.75 -13.29 -3.75
CA ASP A 218 -13.67 -12.62 -4.67
C ASP A 218 -14.92 -12.04 -3.98
N TRP A 219 -15.39 -12.66 -2.90
CA TRP A 219 -16.60 -12.25 -2.18
C TRP A 219 -16.45 -10.91 -1.43
N ILE A 220 -15.23 -10.58 -0.97
CA ILE A 220 -14.97 -9.35 -0.21
C ILE A 220 -14.42 -8.23 -1.09
N ALA A 221 -13.69 -8.59 -2.16
CA ALA A 221 -12.99 -7.66 -3.05
C ALA A 221 -13.82 -6.42 -3.47
N PRO A 222 -15.07 -6.56 -3.94
CA PRO A 222 -15.84 -5.42 -4.44
C PRO A 222 -16.18 -4.35 -3.39
N GLN A 223 -16.00 -4.67 -2.10
CA GLN A 223 -16.32 -3.81 -0.97
C GLN A 223 -15.08 -3.13 -0.37
N ILE A 224 -13.88 -3.59 -0.71
CA ILE A 224 -12.60 -3.13 -0.15
C ILE A 224 -11.74 -2.48 -1.23
N ASN A 225 -10.71 -1.75 -0.81
CA ASN A 225 -9.76 -1.06 -1.69
C ASN A 225 -8.47 -1.87 -1.91
N GLY A 226 -8.22 -2.88 -1.07
CA GLY A 226 -7.04 -3.71 -1.18
C GLY A 226 -7.07 -4.88 -0.22
N VAL A 227 -6.27 -5.88 -0.54
CA VAL A 227 -5.91 -6.98 0.35
C VAL A 227 -4.41 -6.84 0.66
N LEU A 228 -4.04 -7.01 1.92
CA LEU A 228 -2.69 -7.31 2.35
C LEU A 228 -2.51 -8.83 2.28
N TYR A 229 -1.54 -9.27 1.48
CA TYR A 229 -1.07 -10.64 1.40
C TYR A 229 0.20 -10.72 2.23
N GLU A 230 0.11 -11.28 3.42
CA GLU A 230 1.23 -11.38 4.37
C GLU A 230 1.98 -12.67 4.07
N ASP A 231 3.12 -12.58 3.39
CA ASP A 231 3.99 -13.70 3.05
C ASP A 231 3.26 -14.88 2.36
N SER A 232 2.12 -14.60 1.73
CA SER A 232 1.25 -15.64 1.16
C SER A 232 1.94 -16.40 0.03
N ILE A 233 2.94 -15.80 -0.62
CA ILE A 233 3.79 -16.42 -1.64
C ILE A 233 4.51 -17.67 -1.10
N ALA A 234 5.01 -17.62 0.15
CA ALA A 234 5.68 -18.75 0.79
C ALA A 234 4.70 -19.83 1.28
N HIS A 235 3.40 -19.53 1.27
CA HIS A 235 2.34 -20.39 1.81
C HIS A 235 1.35 -20.85 0.73
N THR A 236 1.71 -20.70 -0.54
CA THR A 236 0.91 -21.20 -1.65
C THR A 236 0.80 -22.73 -1.61
N GLN A 237 -0.41 -23.28 -1.79
CA GLN A 237 -0.62 -24.73 -1.76
C GLN A 237 0.06 -25.44 -2.94
N ASP A 238 0.17 -24.75 -4.08
CA ASP A 238 0.76 -25.25 -5.32
C ASP A 238 2.28 -25.04 -5.41
N ASN A 239 2.87 -24.26 -4.50
CA ASN A 239 4.26 -23.77 -4.58
C ASN A 239 4.56 -23.08 -5.93
N ASP A 240 3.54 -22.49 -6.56
CA ASP A 240 3.65 -21.82 -7.84
C ASP A 240 3.56 -20.30 -7.65
N ALA A 241 4.73 -19.67 -7.67
CA ALA A 241 4.85 -18.23 -7.53
C ALA A 241 4.10 -17.45 -8.61
N GLU A 242 4.06 -17.98 -9.84
CA GLU A 242 3.54 -17.27 -10.99
C GLU A 242 2.02 -17.37 -10.98
N ALA A 243 1.47 -18.52 -10.54
CA ALA A 243 0.07 -18.68 -10.21
C ALA A 243 -0.36 -17.75 -9.08
N PHE A 244 0.43 -17.61 -8.01
CA PHE A 244 0.16 -16.63 -6.94
C PHE A 244 0.06 -15.20 -7.48
N TYR A 245 1.04 -14.75 -8.26
CA TYR A 245 1.02 -13.41 -8.84
C TYR A 245 -0.18 -13.21 -9.76
N ALA A 246 -0.61 -14.25 -10.49
CA ALA A 246 -1.82 -14.20 -11.32
C ALA A 246 -3.09 -14.05 -10.46
N ARG A 247 -3.18 -14.80 -9.34
CA ARG A 247 -4.29 -14.71 -8.38
C ARG A 247 -4.42 -13.31 -7.79
N ILE A 248 -3.35 -12.77 -7.20
CA ILE A 248 -3.40 -11.46 -6.55
C ILE A 248 -3.57 -10.31 -7.55
N GLN A 249 -3.06 -10.45 -8.78
CA GLN A 249 -3.33 -9.51 -9.88
C GLN A 249 -4.82 -9.47 -10.21
N ARG A 250 -5.45 -10.64 -10.41
CA ARG A 250 -6.88 -10.74 -10.70
C ARG A 250 -7.70 -10.16 -9.56
N GLN A 251 -7.39 -10.55 -8.32
CA GLN A 251 -8.08 -10.10 -7.12
C GLN A 251 -7.99 -8.58 -6.95
N GLY A 252 -6.80 -7.99 -7.16
CA GLY A 252 -6.61 -6.54 -7.07
C GLY A 252 -7.47 -5.74 -8.06
N ARG A 253 -7.84 -6.33 -9.22
CA ARG A 253 -8.74 -5.70 -10.20
C ARG A 253 -10.21 -5.71 -9.79
N LEU A 254 -10.59 -6.58 -8.85
CA LEU A 254 -11.95 -6.65 -8.30
C LEU A 254 -12.15 -5.63 -7.15
N CYS A 255 -11.06 -5.12 -6.59
CA CYS A 255 -11.08 -4.11 -5.52
C CYS A 255 -11.48 -2.72 -6.04
N ARG A 256 -11.99 -1.89 -5.13
CA ARG A 256 -12.37 -0.50 -5.35
C ARG A 256 -11.14 0.40 -5.52
N GLU A 257 -11.34 1.50 -6.24
CA GLU A 257 -10.39 2.61 -6.26
C GLU A 257 -10.56 3.51 -5.01
N PRO A 258 -9.49 4.19 -4.54
CA PRO A 258 -8.10 3.98 -4.94
C PRO A 258 -7.61 2.61 -4.46
N ARG A 259 -6.87 1.87 -5.29
CA ARG A 259 -6.30 0.57 -4.88
C ARG A 259 -5.17 0.74 -3.86
N VAL A 260 -5.25 -0.03 -2.77
CA VAL A 260 -4.29 0.02 -1.64
C VAL A 260 -3.72 -1.35 -1.26
N GLY A 261 -3.92 -2.36 -2.11
CA GLY A 261 -3.44 -3.72 -1.79
C GLY A 261 -1.92 -3.78 -1.67
N VAL A 262 -1.45 -4.72 -0.85
CA VAL A 262 -0.04 -4.85 -0.46
C VAL A 262 0.37 -6.32 -0.63
N ASN A 263 1.51 -6.55 -1.28
CA ASN A 263 2.22 -7.82 -1.22
C ASN A 263 3.36 -7.67 -0.22
N GLU A 264 3.18 -8.22 0.97
CA GLU A 264 4.23 -8.33 1.98
C GLU A 264 4.93 -9.67 1.84
N VAL A 265 6.26 -9.66 1.92
CA VAL A 265 7.09 -10.87 1.88
C VAL A 265 7.99 -10.87 3.10
N PHE A 266 8.11 -12.03 3.75
CA PHE A 266 9.04 -12.19 4.85
C PHE A 266 10.40 -12.71 4.41
N GLY A 267 11.44 -12.17 5.04
CA GLY A 267 12.80 -12.66 4.87
C GLY A 267 13.78 -11.94 5.80
N HIS A 268 15.04 -12.37 5.75
CA HIS A 268 16.09 -11.72 6.53
C HIS A 268 16.42 -10.35 5.94
N ARG A 269 16.55 -9.32 6.79
CA ARG A 269 16.76 -7.93 6.33
C ARG A 269 18.08 -7.72 5.58
N ASP A 270 19.05 -8.60 5.80
CA ASP A 270 20.34 -8.65 5.14
C ASP A 270 20.35 -9.50 3.85
N ASP A 271 19.17 -9.91 3.35
CA ASP A 271 19.01 -10.54 2.03
C ASP A 271 18.41 -9.55 1.00
N PRO A 272 19.23 -8.63 0.46
CA PRO A 272 18.78 -7.68 -0.55
C PRO A 272 18.45 -8.36 -1.89
N LEU A 273 18.94 -9.59 -2.13
CA LEU A 273 18.66 -10.32 -3.37
C LEU A 273 17.23 -10.87 -3.37
N ALA A 274 16.79 -11.48 -2.27
CA ALA A 274 15.40 -11.88 -2.10
C ALA A 274 14.46 -10.66 -2.14
N ALA A 275 14.80 -9.59 -1.42
CA ALA A 275 14.01 -8.36 -1.41
C ALA A 275 13.86 -7.75 -2.82
N ARG A 276 14.94 -7.72 -3.61
CA ARG A 276 14.90 -7.22 -4.99
C ARG A 276 14.09 -8.14 -5.91
N ARG A 277 14.25 -9.46 -5.78
CA ARG A 277 13.54 -10.45 -6.60
C ARG A 277 12.03 -10.30 -6.48
N GLU A 278 11.50 -10.24 -5.26
CA GLU A 278 10.06 -10.13 -5.05
C GLU A 278 9.53 -8.72 -5.33
N LEU A 279 10.32 -7.66 -5.12
CA LEU A 279 10.00 -6.32 -5.59
C LEU A 279 9.74 -6.33 -7.11
N ILE A 280 10.67 -6.90 -7.87
CA ILE A 280 10.58 -6.96 -9.33
C ILE A 280 9.35 -7.73 -9.79
N ARG A 281 9.08 -8.91 -9.23
CA ARG A 281 7.87 -9.68 -9.55
C ARG A 281 6.59 -8.89 -9.23
N THR A 282 6.55 -8.25 -8.07
CA THR A 282 5.40 -7.42 -7.64
C THR A 282 5.15 -6.28 -8.62
N LEU A 283 6.21 -5.55 -9.03
CA LEU A 283 6.12 -4.45 -9.98
C LEU A 283 5.68 -4.89 -11.38
N VAL A 284 6.22 -6.00 -11.88
CA VAL A 284 5.88 -6.51 -13.22
C VAL A 284 4.46 -7.04 -13.24
N TYR A 285 4.04 -7.82 -12.26
CA TYR A 285 2.78 -8.56 -12.34
C TYR A 285 1.59 -7.88 -11.66
N THR A 286 1.78 -6.82 -10.87
CA THR A 286 0.69 -6.26 -10.07
C THR A 286 0.71 -4.73 -10.00
N ASP A 287 -0.40 -4.14 -9.56
CA ASP A 287 -0.47 -2.72 -9.19
C ASP A 287 -0.35 -2.51 -7.67
N LEU A 288 -0.01 -3.57 -6.92
CA LEU A 288 0.04 -3.56 -5.46
C LEU A 288 1.25 -2.77 -4.97
N CYS A 289 1.16 -2.30 -3.73
CA CYS A 289 2.34 -1.86 -3.00
C CYS A 289 3.16 -3.08 -2.57
N TYR A 290 4.46 -2.89 -2.39
CA TYR A 290 5.38 -3.92 -1.93
C TYR A 290 5.90 -3.62 -0.52
N LEU A 291 6.10 -4.67 0.29
CA LEU A 291 6.87 -4.61 1.52
C LEU A 291 7.71 -5.87 1.65
N PHE A 292 8.99 -5.72 1.96
CA PHE A 292 9.85 -6.81 2.43
C PHE A 292 10.15 -6.59 3.90
N ALA A 293 9.76 -7.52 4.76
CA ALA A 293 9.84 -7.35 6.20
C ALA A 293 10.38 -8.59 6.90
N ASP A 294 10.76 -8.43 8.16
CA ASP A 294 11.22 -9.48 9.03
C ASP A 294 10.15 -9.78 10.08
N SER A 295 9.61 -11.00 10.01
CA SER A 295 8.54 -11.50 10.89
C SER A 295 9.01 -11.74 12.32
N THR A 296 10.32 -11.92 12.56
CA THR A 296 10.87 -12.22 13.89
C THR A 296 10.67 -11.06 14.87
N TYR A 297 10.51 -9.84 14.36
CA TYR A 297 10.45 -8.63 15.18
C TYR A 297 9.29 -7.69 14.85
N GLY A 298 8.19 -8.21 14.30
CA GLY A 298 6.96 -7.44 14.07
C GLY A 298 7.04 -6.49 12.88
N HIS A 299 7.19 -7.05 11.67
CA HIS A 299 7.14 -6.33 10.38
C HIS A 299 8.22 -5.26 10.18
N LYS A 300 9.32 -5.36 10.95
CA LYS A 300 10.45 -4.44 10.81
C LYS A 300 11.16 -4.67 9.48
N HIS A 301 11.61 -3.59 8.88
CA HIS A 301 12.32 -3.61 7.61
C HIS A 301 13.34 -2.48 7.55
N ASP A 302 14.30 -2.62 6.65
CA ASP A 302 15.23 -1.56 6.29
C ASP A 302 14.87 -1.00 4.92
N TRP A 303 15.25 0.26 4.68
CA TRP A 303 14.99 0.86 3.38
C TRP A 303 15.98 0.33 2.34
N GLN A 304 15.47 -0.39 1.34
CA GLN A 304 16.29 -0.93 0.27
C GLN A 304 16.63 0.12 -0.77
N ALA A 305 17.79 -0.01 -1.39
CA ALA A 305 18.32 0.94 -2.36
C ALA A 305 17.34 1.21 -3.52
N GLU A 306 16.76 0.14 -4.07
CA GLU A 306 15.85 0.16 -5.22
C GLU A 306 14.54 0.88 -4.94
N TRP A 307 14.14 0.96 -3.67
CA TRP A 307 12.87 1.57 -3.27
C TRP A 307 12.86 3.09 -3.49
N GLY A 308 14.03 3.72 -3.66
CA GLY A 308 14.15 5.13 -4.03
C GLY A 308 14.30 5.38 -5.53
N ALA A 309 14.32 4.34 -6.38
CA ALA A 309 14.55 4.49 -7.81
C ALA A 309 13.41 5.29 -8.47
N PRO A 310 13.66 6.30 -9.33
CA PRO A 310 12.62 7.12 -9.95
C PRO A 310 11.92 6.37 -11.10
N LEU A 311 11.18 5.31 -10.77
CA LEU A 311 10.55 4.41 -11.75
C LEU A 311 9.29 5.04 -12.37
N GLY A 312 8.51 5.77 -11.57
CA GLY A 312 7.27 6.40 -11.99
C GLY A 312 6.06 5.50 -11.98
N GLU A 313 4.95 6.03 -12.50
CA GLU A 313 3.70 5.28 -12.68
C GLU A 313 3.80 4.31 -13.88
N PRO A 314 3.11 3.15 -13.82
CA PRO A 314 3.09 2.21 -14.93
C PRO A 314 2.36 2.79 -16.14
N LEU A 315 2.90 2.52 -17.34
CA LEU A 315 2.32 3.00 -18.61
C LEU A 315 1.28 2.04 -19.20
N ALA A 316 1.18 0.83 -18.64
CA ALA A 316 0.24 -0.19 -19.07
C ALA A 316 -0.19 -1.08 -17.88
N PRO A 317 -1.36 -1.75 -17.98
CA PRO A 317 -1.74 -2.80 -17.05
C PRO A 317 -0.65 -3.88 -16.96
N PRO A 318 -0.50 -4.54 -15.80
CA PRO A 318 0.49 -5.59 -15.66
C PRO A 318 0.17 -6.78 -16.60
N PRO A 319 1.17 -7.39 -17.26
CA PRO A 319 0.98 -8.61 -18.01
C PRO A 319 0.49 -9.75 -17.12
N THR A 320 -0.28 -10.68 -17.69
CA THR A 320 -0.62 -11.93 -17.02
C THR A 320 0.62 -12.82 -16.94
N PRO A 321 0.99 -13.35 -15.75
CA PRO A 321 2.08 -14.31 -15.62
C PRO A 321 1.92 -15.49 -16.57
N LYS A 322 3.03 -15.94 -17.16
CA LYS A 322 3.08 -17.10 -18.05
C LYS A 322 4.32 -17.96 -17.70
N PRO A 323 4.16 -19.27 -17.50
CA PRO A 323 5.26 -20.19 -17.20
C PRO A 323 6.43 -20.03 -18.18
N GLY A 324 7.64 -19.80 -17.66
CA GLY A 324 8.89 -19.72 -18.41
C GLY A 324 9.02 -18.56 -19.40
N VAL A 325 8.06 -17.62 -19.43
CA VAL A 325 8.04 -16.52 -20.41
C VAL A 325 8.49 -15.22 -19.74
N LEU A 326 9.47 -14.55 -20.37
CA LEU A 326 9.92 -13.22 -19.97
C LEU A 326 8.73 -12.24 -19.92
N ALA A 327 8.50 -11.68 -18.74
CA ALA A 327 7.54 -10.61 -18.52
C ALA A 327 8.24 -9.24 -18.54
N ARG A 328 7.54 -8.25 -19.09
CA ARG A 328 8.03 -6.88 -19.26
C ARG A 328 6.93 -5.90 -18.89
N ARG A 329 7.29 -4.82 -18.21
CA ARG A 329 6.36 -3.74 -17.91
C ARG A 329 7.03 -2.38 -17.97
N ALA A 330 6.46 -1.48 -18.78
CA ALA A 330 6.94 -0.12 -18.93
C ALA A 330 6.35 0.81 -17.86
N PHE A 331 7.18 1.73 -17.38
CA PHE A 331 6.87 2.78 -16.43
C PHE A 331 7.39 4.12 -16.97
N ALA A 332 6.88 5.25 -16.44
CA ALA A 332 7.24 6.57 -16.94
C ALA A 332 8.76 6.85 -16.94
N GLY A 333 9.48 6.36 -15.92
CA GLY A 333 10.93 6.51 -15.77
C GLY A 333 11.77 5.30 -16.22
N GLY A 334 11.14 4.19 -16.62
CA GLY A 334 11.89 2.95 -16.82
C GLY A 334 11.08 1.74 -17.31
N GLU A 335 11.69 0.57 -17.19
CA GLU A 335 11.08 -0.72 -17.50
C GLU A 335 11.48 -1.74 -16.44
N VAL A 336 10.56 -2.63 -16.09
CA VAL A 336 10.86 -3.77 -15.22
C VAL A 336 10.74 -5.06 -16.01
N LEU A 337 11.73 -5.93 -15.85
CA LEU A 337 11.85 -7.23 -16.53
C LEU A 337 11.87 -8.34 -15.50
N TRP A 338 11.18 -9.44 -15.76
CA TRP A 338 11.21 -10.65 -14.94
C TRP A 338 11.28 -11.90 -15.83
N LEU A 339 12.28 -12.75 -15.61
CA LEU A 339 12.36 -14.06 -16.24
C LEU A 339 12.00 -15.14 -15.20
N PRO A 340 10.84 -15.81 -15.33
CA PRO A 340 10.42 -16.88 -14.43
C PRO A 340 11.48 -17.96 -14.20
N ALA A 341 11.47 -18.57 -13.02
CA ALA A 341 12.47 -19.58 -12.62
C ALA A 341 12.35 -20.89 -13.43
N ASP A 342 11.17 -21.17 -13.97
CA ASP A 342 10.87 -22.30 -14.84
C ASP A 342 11.21 -22.03 -16.33
N ALA A 343 11.81 -20.87 -16.64
CA ALA A 343 12.30 -20.60 -18.00
C ALA A 343 13.40 -21.62 -18.38
N PRO A 344 13.36 -22.18 -19.60
CA PRO A 344 14.23 -23.29 -19.98
C PRO A 344 15.72 -22.89 -20.11
N ARG A 345 16.01 -21.60 -20.26
CA ARG A 345 17.35 -21.04 -20.42
C ARG A 345 17.37 -19.54 -20.15
N SER A 346 18.56 -19.00 -19.92
CA SER A 346 18.79 -17.55 -19.86
C SER A 346 18.36 -16.86 -21.15
N ALA A 347 17.94 -15.59 -21.03
CA ALA A 347 17.48 -14.77 -22.14
C ALA A 347 18.37 -13.53 -22.31
N THR A 348 18.84 -13.29 -23.53
CA THR A 348 19.48 -12.03 -23.92
C THR A 348 18.41 -11.08 -24.44
N ILE A 349 18.25 -9.93 -23.76
CA ILE A 349 17.17 -8.98 -23.98
C ILE A 349 17.75 -7.73 -24.63
N SER A 350 17.35 -7.47 -25.88
CA SER A 350 17.67 -6.21 -26.56
C SER A 350 16.79 -5.08 -26.03
N LEU A 351 17.42 -3.98 -25.64
CA LEU A 351 16.76 -2.79 -25.12
C LEU A 351 16.58 -1.77 -26.24
N ALA A 352 15.46 -1.04 -26.21
CA ALA A 352 15.14 -0.02 -27.22
C ALA A 352 16.16 1.14 -27.26
N GLY A 353 16.94 1.31 -26.19
CA GLY A 353 18.01 2.28 -26.06
C GLY A 353 18.91 1.93 -24.87
N PRO A 354 19.97 2.72 -24.62
CA PRO A 354 20.78 2.59 -23.42
C PRO A 354 19.91 2.71 -22.16
N ARG A 355 20.04 1.77 -21.22
CA ARG A 355 19.35 1.79 -19.91
C ARG A 355 20.30 1.43 -18.78
N TYR A 356 20.02 1.94 -17.60
CA TYR A 356 20.77 1.64 -16.39
C TYR A 356 19.99 0.64 -15.54
N ALA A 357 20.53 -0.56 -15.33
CA ALA A 357 20.01 -1.42 -14.29
C ALA A 357 20.30 -0.80 -12.93
N VAL A 358 19.35 -0.84 -11.99
CA VAL A 358 19.59 -0.31 -10.65
C VAL A 358 20.80 -0.99 -10.01
N GLY A 359 21.72 -0.17 -9.49
CA GLY A 359 23.01 -0.62 -8.95
C GLY A 359 24.15 -0.66 -9.99
N GLN A 360 23.88 -0.39 -11.26
CA GLN A 360 24.90 -0.29 -12.31
C GLN A 360 25.12 1.16 -12.77
N GLN A 361 26.38 1.53 -12.96
CA GLN A 361 26.79 2.87 -13.42
C GLN A 361 26.87 3.00 -14.93
N GLN A 362 27.01 1.87 -15.63
CA GLN A 362 27.17 1.87 -17.09
C GLN A 362 25.85 1.46 -17.74
N PRO A 363 25.41 2.18 -18.78
CA PRO A 363 24.20 1.82 -19.47
C PRO A 363 24.44 0.57 -20.33
N ALA A 364 23.45 -0.30 -20.37
CA ALA A 364 23.43 -1.47 -21.23
C ALA A 364 22.46 -1.26 -22.39
N ARG A 365 22.77 -1.86 -23.55
CA ARG A 365 21.82 -2.02 -24.67
C ARG A 365 21.29 -3.45 -24.78
N GLN A 366 21.92 -4.37 -24.05
CA GLN A 366 21.54 -5.76 -23.94
C GLN A 366 21.74 -6.21 -22.49
N LEU A 367 20.83 -7.04 -22.00
CA LEU A 367 20.91 -7.64 -20.68
C LEU A 367 20.78 -9.15 -20.81
N LEU A 368 21.64 -9.90 -20.13
CA LEU A 368 21.45 -11.33 -19.91
C LEU A 368 20.69 -11.51 -18.60
N LEU A 369 19.54 -12.18 -18.63
CA LEU A 369 18.82 -12.62 -17.43
C LEU A 369 18.84 -14.15 -17.36
N ASN A 370 19.19 -14.71 -16.20
CA ASN A 370 19.01 -16.12 -15.91
C ASN A 370 17.58 -16.40 -15.41
N PRO A 371 17.09 -17.65 -15.52
CA PRO A 371 15.81 -18.02 -14.91
C PRO A 371 15.77 -17.66 -13.42
N GLY A 372 14.69 -17.01 -12.99
CA GLY A 372 14.52 -16.54 -11.61
C GLY A 372 15.16 -15.18 -11.31
N GLU A 373 15.69 -14.50 -12.33
CA GLU A 373 16.21 -13.14 -12.22
C GLU A 373 15.29 -12.12 -12.88
N GLY A 374 15.47 -10.87 -12.47
CA GLY A 374 14.85 -9.73 -13.14
C GLY A 374 15.69 -8.48 -12.99
N ALA A 375 15.24 -7.41 -13.65
CA ALA A 375 15.91 -6.13 -13.60
C ALA A 375 14.91 -4.96 -13.55
N LEU A 376 15.25 -3.96 -12.74
CA LEU A 376 14.66 -2.63 -12.81
C LEU A 376 15.62 -1.77 -13.64
N LEU A 377 15.14 -1.30 -14.79
CA LEU A 377 15.90 -0.52 -15.76
C LEU A 377 15.40 0.92 -15.81
N LEU A 378 16.31 1.89 -15.74
CA LEU A 378 16.02 3.32 -15.76
C LEU A 378 16.59 3.99 -17.00
N ALA A 379 16.03 5.14 -17.36
CA ALA A 379 16.57 6.00 -18.41
C ALA A 379 17.91 6.66 -18.02
N GLU A 380 18.05 7.01 -16.74
CA GLU A 380 19.21 7.71 -16.17
C GLU A 380 19.89 6.85 -15.09
N PRO A 381 21.19 7.06 -14.81
CA PRO A 381 21.86 6.36 -13.73
C PRO A 381 21.22 6.73 -12.39
N PHE A 382 20.96 5.72 -11.57
CA PHE A 382 20.47 5.91 -10.20
C PHE A 382 21.51 5.38 -9.23
N VAL A 383 22.04 6.31 -8.43
CA VAL A 383 22.88 6.00 -7.28
C VAL A 383 22.01 6.18 -6.04
N PRO A 384 21.69 5.10 -5.32
CA PRO A 384 20.95 5.22 -4.07
C PRO A 384 21.68 6.20 -3.15
N ALA A 385 20.95 7.09 -2.50
CA ALA A 385 21.53 7.83 -1.38
C ALA A 385 22.09 6.80 -0.39
N ALA A 386 23.33 7.00 0.06
CA ALA A 386 23.93 6.11 1.06
C ALA A 386 22.94 5.92 2.20
N ALA A 387 22.66 4.67 2.57
CA ALA A 387 21.83 4.37 3.72
C ALA A 387 22.42 5.15 4.90
N SER A 388 21.68 6.14 5.41
CA SER A 388 22.14 6.89 6.57
C SER A 388 22.18 5.89 7.73
N PRO A 389 23.35 5.72 8.38
CA PRO A 389 23.54 4.73 9.44
C PRO A 389 22.61 4.94 10.63
#